data_AF-A0A7C4IFW3-F1
#
_entry.id   AF-A0A7C4IFW3-F1
#
_cell.length_a   1.000
_cell.length_b   1.000
_cell.length_c   1.000
_cell.angle_alpha   90.00
_cell.angle_beta   90.00
_cell.angle_gamma   90.00
#
_symmetry.space_group_name_H-M   'P 1'
#
loop_
_entity.id
_entity.type
_entity.pdbx_description
1 polymer ?
#
loop_
_entity_poly.entity_id
_entity_poly.type
_entity_poly.pdbx_seq_one_letter_code
_entity_poly.pdbx_strand_id
1 'polypeptide(L)'
;MATLVTLAWRNIWRNKRRTLITAGSVFFAVFFSVIQRGFHKGSWVKMIENIVHSYTGYIQVHDSGYWDNRTFDYSLEYTRGLNSTVKHTPGVRTVMILSQKSV
;
A
#
# COMPACT_ATOMS: atom_id res chain seq x y z
N MET A 1 24.17 32.87 31.06
CA MET A 1 23.45 32.05 30.06
C MET A 1 22.71 32.89 29.02
N ALA A 2 21.80 33.80 29.40
CA ALA A 2 21.05 34.63 28.44
C ALA A 2 21.92 35.50 27.50
N THR A 3 23.10 35.94 27.97
CA THR A 3 24.06 36.74 27.20
C THR A 3 24.70 35.98 26.03
N LEU A 4 24.92 34.67 26.16
CA LEU A 4 25.48 33.84 25.09
C LEU A 4 24.46 33.63 23.97
N VAL A 5 23.18 33.45 24.34
CA VAL A 5 22.08 33.28 23.38
C VAL A 5 21.87 34.56 22.56
N THR A 6 21.92 35.74 23.20
CA THR A 6 21.77 37.02 22.49
C THR A 6 22.96 37.33 21.59
N LEU A 7 24.19 36.97 21.99
CA LEU A 7 25.38 37.07 21.14
C LEU A 7 25.31 36.12 19.95
N ALA A 8 24.93 34.86 20.15
CA ALA A 8 24.77 33.88 19.09
C ALA A 8 23.72 34.30 18.05
N TRP A 9 22.56 34.80 18.49
CA TRP A 9 21.50 35.29 17.61
C TRP A 9 21.95 36.46 16.72
N ARG A 10 22.66 37.43 17.31
CA ARG A 10 23.23 38.57 16.55
C ARG A 10 24.30 38.12 15.56
N ASN A 11 25.08 37.10 15.91
CA ASN A 11 26.11 36.53 15.04
C ASN A 11 25.51 35.84 13.80
N ILE A 12 24.49 35.00 14.02
CA ILE A 12 23.75 34.30 12.97
C ILE A 12 23.09 35.28 11.99
N TRP A 13 22.56 36.40 12.49
CA TRP A 13 21.90 37.42 11.65
C TRP A 13 22.88 38.25 10.80
N ARG A 14 24.17 38.29 11.17
CA ARG A 14 25.18 39.09 10.47
C ARG A 14 25.64 38.46 9.15
N ASN A 15 25.53 37.14 9.01
CA ASN A 15 25.92 36.43 7.78
C ASN A 15 24.76 35.62 7.18
N LYS A 16 23.68 36.34 6.81
CA LYS A 16 22.39 35.77 6.41
C LYS A 16 22.47 34.70 5.32
N ARG A 17 23.35 34.83 4.33
CA ARG A 17 23.46 33.87 3.21
C ARG A 17 23.90 32.48 3.67
N ARG A 18 24.96 32.39 4.48
CA ARG A 18 25.46 31.10 4.98
C ARG A 18 24.46 30.45 5.95
N THR A 19 23.89 31.24 6.84
CA THR A 19 22.85 30.76 7.77
C THR A 19 21.63 30.21 7.03
N LEU A 20 21.15 30.91 5.98
CA LEU A 20 19.95 30.50 5.26
C LEU A 20 20.11 29.11 4.63
N ILE A 21 21.29 28.83 4.07
CA ILE A 21 21.56 27.53 3.44
C ILE A 21 21.48 26.42 4.49
N THR A 22 22.20 26.57 5.61
CA THR A 22 22.24 25.52 6.66
C THR A 22 20.88 25.36 7.35
N ALA A 23 20.24 26.46 7.74
CA ALA A 23 18.92 26.42 8.37
C ALA A 23 17.84 25.90 7.41
N GLY A 24 17.93 26.27 6.12
CA GLY A 24 17.07 25.75 5.06
C GLY A 24 17.21 24.23 4.89
N SER A 25 18.44 23.70 4.88
CA SER A 25 18.65 22.24 4.82
C SER A 25 17.99 21.50 5.97
N VAL A 26 18.15 21.99 7.21
CA VAL A 26 17.50 21.38 8.39
C VAL A 26 15.97 21.49 8.30
N PHE A 27 15.46 22.65 7.88
CA PHE A 27 14.03 22.86 7.67
C PHE A 27 13.45 21.86 6.67
N PHE A 28 14.07 21.72 5.49
CA PHE A 28 13.60 20.78 4.47
C PHE A 28 13.70 19.33 4.95
N ALA A 29 14.78 18.94 5.63
CA ALA A 29 14.92 17.59 6.17
C ALA A 29 13.78 17.23 7.14
N VAL A 30 13.45 18.13 8.07
CA VAL A 30 12.36 17.94 9.02
C VAL A 30 10.99 17.98 8.31
N PHE A 31 10.80 18.93 7.40
CA PHE A 31 9.57 19.06 6.61
C PHE A 31 9.24 17.78 5.85
N PHE A 32 10.21 17.23 5.11
CA PHE A 32 10.03 15.97 4.39
C PHE A 32 9.84 14.77 5.33
N SER A 33 10.55 14.73 6.46
CA SER A 33 10.39 13.67 7.47
C SER A 33 8.95 13.60 8.01
N VAL A 34 8.34 14.75 8.30
CA VAL A 34 6.96 14.83 8.78
C VAL A 34 5.97 14.39 7.71
N ILE A 35 6.13 14.86 6.47
CA ILE A 35 5.28 14.47 5.33
C ILE A 35 5.37 12.96 5.08
N GLN A 36 6.58 12.41 5.02
CA GLN A 36 6.81 10.99 4.81
C GLN A 36 6.13 10.15 5.88
N ARG A 37 6.17 10.59 7.14
CA ARG A 37 5.51 9.90 8.26
C ARG A 37 3.99 9.87 8.10
N GLY A 38 3.39 10.99 7.69
CA GLY A 38 1.96 11.06 7.40
C GLY A 38 1.56 10.17 6.23
N PHE A 39 2.31 10.24 5.13
CA PHE A 39 2.09 9.42 3.94
C PHE A 39 2.19 7.92 4.24
N HIS A 40 3.20 7.50 5.01
CA HIS A 40 3.29 6.11 5.47
C HIS A 40 2.00 5.72 6.20
N LYS A 41 1.63 6.40 7.29
CA LYS A 41 0.46 6.00 8.08
C LYS A 41 -0.84 5.93 7.26
N GLY A 42 -1.07 6.91 6.37
CA GLY A 42 -2.24 6.93 5.50
C GLY A 42 -2.26 5.76 4.50
N SER A 43 -1.14 5.54 3.82
CA SER A 43 -0.98 4.45 2.86
C SER A 43 -1.06 3.08 3.52
N TRP A 44 -0.54 2.90 4.74
CA TRP A 44 -0.60 1.64 5.48
C TRP A 44 -2.03 1.25 5.85
N VAL A 45 -2.87 2.19 6.28
CA VAL A 45 -4.30 1.92 6.55
C VAL A 45 -5.02 1.50 5.28
N LYS A 46 -4.78 2.20 4.17
CA LYS A 46 -5.38 1.86 2.87
C LYS A 46 -4.86 0.54 2.29
N MET A 47 -3.59 0.22 2.52
CA MET A 47 -3.01 -1.05 2.13
C MET A 47 -3.63 -2.20 2.93
N ILE A 48 -3.82 -2.05 4.24
CA ILE A 48 -4.50 -3.06 5.07
C ILE A 48 -5.94 -3.23 4.61
N GLU A 49 -6.68 -2.15 4.36
CA GLU A 49 -8.05 -2.20 3.83
C GLU A 49 -8.10 -2.95 2.50
N ASN A 50 -7.22 -2.61 1.55
CA ASN A 50 -7.12 -3.30 0.25
C ASN A 50 -6.74 -4.78 0.38
N ILE A 51 -5.78 -5.11 1.25
CA ILE A 51 -5.36 -6.49 1.52
C ILE A 51 -6.51 -7.25 2.18
N VAL A 52 -7.17 -6.72 3.19
CA VAL A 52 -8.30 -7.39 3.83
C VAL A 52 -9.42 -7.60 2.81
N HIS A 53 -9.81 -6.59 2.02
CA HIS A 53 -10.83 -6.76 0.98
C HIS A 53 -10.43 -7.76 -0.13
N SER A 54 -9.14 -7.86 -0.46
CA SER A 54 -8.65 -8.76 -1.52
C SER A 54 -8.42 -10.19 -1.02
N TYR A 55 -7.86 -10.36 0.17
CA TYR A 55 -7.48 -11.67 0.75
C TYR A 55 -8.59 -12.31 1.60
N THR A 56 -9.51 -11.55 2.20
CA THR A 56 -10.68 -12.13 2.88
C THR A 56 -11.82 -12.52 1.91
N GLY A 57 -11.64 -12.26 0.62
CA GLY A 57 -12.70 -12.42 -0.38
C GLY A 57 -12.54 -13.56 -1.38
N TYR A 58 -11.32 -13.96 -1.78
CA TYR A 58 -11.17 -14.89 -2.91
C TYR A 58 -10.00 -15.85 -2.72
N ILE A 59 -10.28 -17.06 -2.25
CA ILE A 59 -9.44 -18.21 -2.61
C ILE A 59 -9.59 -18.36 -4.13
N GLN A 60 -8.60 -17.91 -4.89
CA GLN A 60 -8.60 -18.10 -6.34
C GLN A 60 -8.01 -19.47 -6.66
N VAL A 61 -8.90 -20.44 -6.87
CA VAL A 61 -8.51 -21.78 -7.33
C VAL A 61 -8.14 -21.68 -8.81
N HIS A 62 -6.86 -21.89 -9.10
CA HIS A 62 -6.34 -21.99 -10.46
C HIS A 62 -5.94 -23.44 -10.72
N ASP A 63 -6.12 -23.91 -11.95
CA ASP A 63 -5.67 -25.23 -12.35
C ASP A 63 -4.13 -25.30 -12.34
N SER A 64 -3.56 -26.47 -12.01
CA SER A 64 -2.13 -26.64 -11.74
C SER A 64 -1.21 -26.32 -12.94
N GLY A 65 -1.76 -26.20 -14.15
CA GLY A 65 -1.03 -25.83 -15.38
C GLY A 65 -1.05 -24.33 -15.74
N TYR A 66 -1.75 -23.47 -14.97
CA TYR A 66 -1.93 -22.06 -15.32
C TYR A 66 -0.63 -21.24 -15.33
N TRP A 67 0.37 -21.64 -14.53
CA TRP A 67 1.65 -20.93 -14.44
C TRP A 67 2.55 -21.13 -15.67
N ASP A 68 2.43 -22.27 -16.36
CA ASP A 68 3.28 -22.62 -17.51
C ASP A 68 2.71 -22.15 -18.85
N ASN A 69 1.39 -21.98 -18.97
CA ASN A 69 0.76 -21.55 -20.21
C ASN A 69 -0.38 -20.55 -19.93
N ARG A 70 -0.11 -19.24 -20.09
CA ARG A 70 -1.10 -18.15 -19.92
C ARG A 70 -2.06 -18.07 -21.11
N THR A 71 -2.66 -19.18 -21.50
CA THR A 71 -3.60 -19.25 -22.62
C THR A 71 -5.01 -19.47 -22.08
N PHE A 72 -5.99 -18.74 -22.65
CA PHE A 72 -7.40 -18.71 -22.24
C PHE A 72 -8.12 -20.08 -22.26
N ASP A 73 -7.47 -21.13 -22.73
CA ASP A 73 -8.03 -22.48 -22.89
C ASP A 73 -8.02 -23.32 -21.58
N TYR A 74 -7.37 -22.84 -20.52
CA TYR A 74 -7.38 -23.49 -19.19
C TYR A 74 -8.34 -22.83 -18.20
N SER A 75 -9.42 -22.21 -18.70
CA SER A 75 -10.52 -21.81 -17.81
C SER A 75 -11.20 -23.06 -17.26
N LEU A 76 -11.27 -23.19 -15.93
CA LEU A 76 -12.01 -24.27 -15.28
C LEU A 76 -13.45 -24.30 -15.83
N GLU A 77 -13.82 -25.35 -16.57
CA GLU A 77 -15.20 -25.53 -17.01
C GLU A 77 -16.11 -25.72 -15.79
N TYR A 78 -17.03 -24.77 -15.62
CA TYR A 78 -17.98 -24.76 -14.52
C TYR A 78 -18.96 -25.94 -14.65
N THR A 79 -18.65 -27.05 -13.96
CA THR A 79 -19.57 -28.18 -13.82
C THR A 79 -20.46 -27.97 -12.59
N ARG A 80 -21.78 -28.21 -12.72
CA ARG A 80 -22.77 -28.05 -11.63
C ARG A 80 -22.38 -28.74 -10.31
N GLY A 81 -21.62 -29.83 -10.37
CA GLY A 81 -21.11 -30.56 -9.19
C GLY A 81 -20.05 -29.80 -8.36
N LEU A 82 -19.32 -28.87 -8.96
CA LEU A 82 -18.30 -28.08 -8.26
C LEU A 82 -18.95 -27.09 -7.28
N ASN A 83 -20.09 -26.50 -7.66
CA ASN A 83 -20.84 -25.56 -6.83
C ASN A 83 -21.41 -26.23 -5.57
N SER A 84 -21.88 -27.48 -5.68
CA SER A 84 -22.35 -28.23 -4.52
C SER A 84 -21.21 -28.52 -3.56
N THR A 85 -20.05 -28.98 -4.02
CA THR A 85 -18.93 -29.33 -3.13
C THR A 85 -18.38 -28.09 -2.41
N VAL A 86 -18.23 -26.97 -3.12
CA VAL A 86 -17.64 -25.74 -2.56
C VAL A 86 -18.59 -25.05 -1.56
N LYS A 87 -19.92 -25.12 -1.77
CA LYS A 87 -20.90 -24.59 -0.83
C LYS A 87 -21.05 -25.41 0.45
N HIS A 88 -20.68 -26.69 0.44
CA HIS A 88 -20.73 -27.55 1.62
C HIS A 88 -19.46 -27.43 2.49
N THR A 89 -18.43 -26.73 2.02
CA THR A 89 -17.22 -26.48 2.82
C THR A 89 -17.49 -25.42 3.90
N PRO A 90 -17.27 -25.72 5.19
CA PRO A 90 -17.46 -24.75 6.26
C PRO A 90 -16.53 -23.53 6.07
N GLY A 91 -17.10 -22.32 6.04
CA GLY A 91 -16.36 -21.07 5.94
C GLY A 91 -16.39 -20.38 4.57
N VAL A 92 -17.00 -20.99 3.54
CA VAL A 92 -17.15 -20.35 2.21
C VAL A 92 -18.41 -19.48 2.19
N ARG A 93 -18.24 -18.15 2.07
CA ARG A 93 -19.36 -17.18 2.12
C ARG A 93 -19.95 -16.86 0.75
N THR A 94 -19.11 -16.74 -0.28
CA THR A 94 -19.51 -16.39 -1.65
C THR A 94 -18.53 -17.02 -2.63
N VAL A 95 -19.04 -17.52 -3.76
CA VAL A 95 -18.23 -17.97 -4.90
C VAL A 95 -18.54 -17.03 -6.06
N MET A 96 -17.52 -16.37 -6.62
CA MET A 96 -17.63 -15.50 -7.79
C MET A 96 -16.79 -16.07 -8.92
N ILE A 97 -17.36 -16.11 -10.13
CA ILE A 97 -16.70 -16.65 -11.32
C ILE A 97 -16.06 -15.49 -12.09
N LEU A 98 -14.74 -15.51 -12.25
CA LEU A 98 -14.01 -14.58 -13.12
C LEU A 98 -13.85 -15.21 -14.51
N SER A 99 -14.97 -15.48 -15.19
CA SER A 99 -15.03 -15.70 -16.64
C SER A 99 -16.50 -15.84 -17.05
N GLN A 100 -17.04 -14.81 -17.67
CA GLN A 100 -18.28 -14.90 -18.44
C GLN A 100 -17.91 -14.47 -19.85
N LYS A 101 -17.68 -15.45 -20.73
CA LYS A 101 -17.72 -15.17 -22.17
C LYS A 101 -19.18 -14.92 -22.51
N SER A 102 -19.53 -13.65 -22.70
CA SER A 102 -20.75 -13.27 -23.41
C SER A 102 -20.63 -13.80 -24.84
N VAL A 103 -21.39 -14.84 -25.15
CA VAL A 103 -21.86 -15.10 -26.51
C VAL A 103 -23.26 -14.51 -26.60
#